data_AF-A0A2G4SRU1-F1
#
_entry.id   AF-A0A2G4SRU1-F1
#
_cell.length_a   1.000
_cell.length_b   1.000
_cell.length_c   1.000
_cell.angle_alpha   90.00
_cell.angle_beta   90.00
_cell.angle_gamma   90.00
#
_symmetry.space_group_name_H-M   'P 1'
#
loop_
_entity.id
_entity.type
_entity.pdbx_description
1 polymer ?
#
loop_
_entity_poly.entity_id
_entity_poly.type
_entity_poly.pdbx_seq_one_letter_code
_entity_poly.pdbx_strand_id
1 'polypeptide(L)'
;MLILVHPWLEPNSDTILPRNFRKHHQQLLQQSGGCQVSNMPRSMSSWRRFWNLSIPLQIRTPWYRLLQHKFPCASRMHKLLASSFSSECRFCQIPNVEDEMHFILLCPKKFEVWARVWHHFFGELALTVNTMEQAIFHLRFPPQKLSAFSNESIVGCAFWCIWRAHWMFIFNGHPFIPSKVFRAIIGCLESFKH
;
A
#
# COMPACT_ATOMS: atom_id res chain seq x y z
N MET A 1 7.76 10.38 41.98
CA MET A 1 7.99 10.43 40.53
C MET A 1 7.13 9.34 39.91
N LEU A 2 5.91 9.68 39.48
CA LEU A 2 4.94 8.72 38.96
C LEU A 2 5.29 8.41 37.50
N ILE A 3 5.64 7.15 37.22
CA ILE A 3 5.81 6.66 35.86
C ILE A 3 4.41 6.63 35.23
N LEU A 4 4.14 7.56 34.31
CA LEU A 4 2.97 7.50 33.44
C LEU A 4 3.16 6.31 32.49
N VAL A 5 2.74 5.12 32.92
CA VAL A 5 2.65 3.96 32.04
C VAL A 5 1.54 4.26 31.04
N HIS A 6 1.92 4.56 29.79
CA HIS A 6 0.95 4.77 28.72
C HIS A 6 0.09 3.50 28.58
N PRO A 7 -1.26 3.57 28.63
CA PRO A 7 -2.14 2.38 28.72
C PRO A 7 -2.07 1.38 27.54
N TRP A 8 -1.28 1.70 26.51
CA TRP A 8 -1.23 1.00 25.23
C TRP A 8 0.08 0.27 24.99
N LEU A 9 1.08 0.52 25.83
CA LEU A 9 2.35 -0.18 25.88
C LEU A 9 2.19 -1.41 26.79
N GLU A 10 2.76 -2.54 26.37
CA GLU A 10 2.91 -3.69 27.24
C GLU A 10 3.73 -3.27 28.48
N PRO A 11 3.39 -3.73 29.69
CA PRO A 11 4.28 -3.57 30.83
C PRO A 11 5.63 -4.22 30.49
N ASN A 12 6.69 -3.42 30.42
CA ASN A 12 8.06 -3.80 30.04
C ASN A 12 8.36 -3.97 28.53
N SER A 13 7.56 -3.39 27.62
CA SER A 13 7.94 -3.27 26.20
C SER A 13 7.47 -1.97 25.55
N ASP A 14 8.35 -1.32 24.79
CA ASP A 14 8.05 -0.14 23.96
C ASP A 14 7.23 -0.46 22.69
N THR A 15 6.67 -1.67 22.61
CA THR A 15 5.99 -2.18 21.42
C THR A 15 4.48 -1.97 21.49
N ILE A 16 3.93 -1.18 20.56
CA ILE A 16 2.48 -1.02 20.40
C ILE A 16 1.92 -2.22 19.62
N LEU A 17 1.04 -3.01 20.26
CA LEU A 17 0.32 -4.09 19.59
C LEU A 17 -0.48 -3.58 18.36
N PRO A 18 -0.51 -4.31 17.23
CA PRO A 18 -1.27 -3.91 16.04
C PRO A 18 -2.76 -3.62 16.30
N ARG A 19 -3.34 -4.30 17.31
CA ARG A 19 -4.70 -4.07 17.82
C ARG A 19 -4.91 -2.67 18.42
N ASN A 20 -3.89 -2.12 19.08
CA ASN A 20 -3.94 -0.82 19.74
C ASN A 20 -3.57 0.33 18.78
N PHE A 21 -2.98 0.00 17.64
CA PHE A 21 -2.57 0.95 16.59
C PHE A 21 -3.71 1.88 16.16
N ARG A 22 -4.93 1.35 16.01
CA ARG A 22 -6.10 2.14 15.57
C ARG A 22 -6.51 3.21 16.59
N LYS A 23 -6.47 2.87 17.89
CA LYS A 23 -6.83 3.79 18.98
C LYS A 23 -5.74 4.85 19.18
N HIS A 24 -4.48 4.42 19.15
CA HIS A 24 -3.33 5.33 19.24
C HIS A 24 -3.29 6.30 18.05
N HIS A 25 -3.52 5.82 16.83
CA HIS A 25 -3.58 6.67 15.63
C HIS A 25 -4.73 7.70 15.71
N GLN A 26 -5.89 7.33 16.24
CA GLN A 26 -7.00 8.28 16.45
C GLN A 26 -6.65 9.37 17.46
N GLN A 27 -5.92 9.04 18.54
CA GLN A 27 -5.45 10.03 19.51
C GLN A 27 -4.35 10.95 18.94
N LEU A 28 -3.39 10.40 18.19
CA LEU A 28 -2.37 11.21 17.51
C LEU A 28 -2.98 12.21 16.52
N LEU A 29 -4.01 11.80 15.76
CA LEU A 29 -4.74 12.69 14.86
C LEU A 29 -5.48 13.83 15.59
N GLN A 30 -5.87 13.63 16.84
CA GLN A 30 -6.50 14.66 17.68
C GLN A 30 -5.47 15.62 18.29
N GLN A 31 -4.20 15.21 18.39
CA GLN A 31 -3.11 15.97 19.01
C GLN A 31 -2.21 16.68 17.99
N SER A 32 -2.13 16.20 16.75
CA SER A 32 -1.33 16.83 15.70
C SER A 32 -2.05 18.06 15.13
N GLY A 33 -1.66 19.25 15.60
CA GLY A 33 -1.93 20.52 14.91
C GLY A 33 -1.49 20.41 13.45
N GLY A 34 -2.39 20.78 12.53
CA GLY A 34 -2.29 20.45 11.11
C GLY A 34 -1.00 20.95 10.45
N CYS A 35 -0.11 20.02 10.11
CA CYS A 35 0.96 20.29 9.15
C CYS A 35 0.36 20.19 7.74
N GLN A 36 0.21 21.35 7.08
CA GLN A 36 -0.30 21.48 5.72
C GLN A 36 0.69 20.83 4.74
N VAL A 37 0.50 19.55 4.45
CA VAL A 37 1.07 18.94 3.25
C VAL A 37 0.23 19.46 2.09
N SER A 38 0.86 20.14 1.14
CA SER A 38 0.26 20.69 -0.08
C SER A 38 -0.25 19.56 -1.00
N ASN A 39 -1.32 18.91 -0.58
CA ASN A 39 -2.07 17.97 -1.40
C ASN A 39 -2.88 18.81 -2.40
N MET A 40 -2.38 18.97 -3.62
CA MET A 40 -3.21 19.48 -4.71
C MET A 40 -4.47 18.59 -4.79
N PRO A 41 -5.69 19.13 -4.58
CA PRO A 41 -6.89 18.31 -4.60
C PRO A 41 -7.05 17.70 -5.99
N ARG A 42 -7.12 16.36 -6.06
CA ARG A 42 -7.54 15.68 -7.29
C ARG A 42 -8.86 16.28 -7.78
N SER A 43 -8.95 16.54 -9.08
CA SER A 43 -10.17 17.09 -9.68
C SER A 43 -11.39 16.18 -9.42
N MET A 44 -12.59 16.77 -9.39
CA MET A 44 -13.85 16.02 -9.30
C MET A 44 -13.97 14.92 -10.36
N SER A 45 -13.49 15.19 -11.58
CA SER A 45 -13.45 14.21 -12.68
C SER A 45 -12.53 13.02 -12.38
N SER A 46 -11.39 13.26 -11.72
CA SER A 46 -10.48 12.20 -11.30
C SER A 46 -11.10 11.32 -10.22
N TRP A 47 -11.80 11.93 -9.26
CA TRP A 47 -12.53 11.17 -8.23
C TRP A 47 -13.68 10.36 -8.81
N ARG A 48 -14.48 10.94 -9.70
CA ARG A 48 -15.55 10.20 -10.38
C ARG A 48 -15.00 8.96 -11.09
N ARG A 49 -13.87 9.10 -11.78
CA ARG A 49 -13.21 7.96 -12.44
C ARG A 49 -12.78 6.88 -11.44
N PHE A 50 -12.21 7.27 -10.31
CA PHE A 50 -11.80 6.35 -9.25
C PHE A 50 -12.99 5.60 -8.62
N TRP A 51 -14.08 6.32 -8.31
CA TRP A 51 -15.26 5.71 -7.70
C TRP A 51 -16.00 4.77 -8.65
N ASN A 52 -15.92 5.03 -9.95
CA ASN A 52 -16.52 4.19 -11.00
C ASN A 52 -15.69 2.94 -11.35
N LEU A 53 -14.50 2.74 -10.77
CA LEU A 53 -13.72 1.52 -11.00
C LEU A 53 -14.50 0.30 -10.50
N SER A 54 -14.59 -0.75 -11.32
CA SER A 54 -15.20 -2.04 -10.94
C SER A 54 -14.26 -2.84 -10.04
N ILE A 55 -14.06 -2.35 -8.83
CA ILE A 55 -13.24 -2.98 -7.81
C ILE A 55 -13.99 -3.07 -6.47
N PRO A 56 -13.71 -4.08 -5.65
CA PRO A 56 -14.31 -4.16 -4.32
C PRO A 56 -13.83 -3.08 -3.35
N LEU A 57 -14.60 -2.85 -2.28
CA LEU A 57 -14.29 -1.82 -1.28
C LEU A 57 -12.97 -2.07 -0.54
N GLN A 58 -12.62 -3.34 -0.29
CA GLN A 58 -11.37 -3.73 0.36
C GLN A 58 -10.13 -3.30 -0.43
N ILE A 59 -10.22 -3.27 -1.76
CA ILE A 59 -9.16 -2.76 -2.64
C ILE A 59 -9.22 -1.24 -2.71
N ARG A 60 -10.44 -0.70 -2.87
CA ARG A 60 -10.66 0.74 -3.03
C ARG A 60 -10.18 1.55 -1.83
N THR A 61 -10.35 1.07 -0.61
CA THR A 61 -9.99 1.82 0.61
C THR A 61 -8.48 2.13 0.74
N PRO A 62 -7.57 1.14 0.66
CA PRO A 62 -6.14 1.43 0.68
C PRO A 62 -5.70 2.25 -0.54
N TRP A 63 -6.31 2.04 -1.72
CA TRP A 63 -5.98 2.81 -2.92
C TRP A 63 -6.42 4.26 -2.77
N TYR A 64 -7.61 4.52 -2.23
CA TYR A 64 -8.09 5.86 -1.89
C TYR A 64 -7.12 6.58 -0.94
N ARG A 65 -6.64 5.89 0.10
CA ARG A 65 -5.66 6.45 1.05
C ARG A 65 -4.36 6.82 0.36
N LEU A 66 -3.89 6.01 -0.58
CA LEU A 66 -2.76 6.36 -1.45
C LEU A 66 -3.02 7.62 -2.26
N LEU A 67 -4.16 7.70 -2.94
CA LEU A 67 -4.52 8.87 -3.74
C LEU A 67 -4.75 10.15 -2.91
N GLN A 68 -4.84 10.03 -1.59
CA GLN A 68 -4.98 11.14 -0.66
C GLN A 68 -3.68 11.49 0.06
N HIS A 69 -2.56 10.84 -0.30
CA HIS A 69 -1.30 10.92 0.44
C HIS A 69 -1.50 10.66 1.93
N LYS A 70 -2.29 9.63 2.23
CA LYS A 70 -2.64 9.11 3.57
C LYS A 70 -2.30 7.63 3.69
N PHE A 71 -1.40 7.13 2.86
CA PHE A 71 -1.05 5.73 2.82
C PHE A 71 -0.07 5.37 3.94
N PRO A 72 -0.26 4.23 4.64
CA PRO A 72 0.55 3.90 5.81
C PRO A 72 1.96 3.36 5.45
N CYS A 73 2.76 3.99 4.59
CA CYS A 73 4.14 3.55 4.35
C CYS A 73 5.04 3.69 5.60
N ALA A 74 6.19 2.99 5.66
CA ALA A 74 7.05 3.01 6.85
C ALA A 74 7.48 4.44 7.24
N SER A 75 7.82 5.29 6.27
CA SER A 75 8.14 6.71 6.55
C SER A 75 6.99 7.48 7.22
N ARG A 76 5.73 7.21 6.84
CA ARG A 76 4.57 7.82 7.52
C ARG A 76 4.38 7.26 8.92
N MET A 77 4.55 5.95 9.07
CA MET A 77 4.43 5.27 10.36
C MET A 77 5.47 5.79 11.34
N HIS A 78 6.73 5.95 10.89
CA HIS A 78 7.81 6.56 11.66
C HIS A 78 7.48 8.01 12.09
N LYS A 79 6.93 8.84 11.19
CA LYS A 79 6.50 10.20 11.54
C LYS A 79 5.45 10.24 12.65
N LEU A 80 4.57 9.24 12.71
CA LEU A 80 3.51 9.15 13.72
C LEU A 80 3.99 8.45 15.01
N LEU A 81 4.92 7.51 14.89
CA LEU A 81 5.31 6.55 15.93
C LEU A 81 6.81 6.22 15.82
N ALA A 82 7.65 7.24 15.96
CA ALA A 82 9.08 7.12 15.71
C ALA A 82 9.77 6.07 16.60
N SER A 83 9.26 5.85 17.81
CA SER A 83 9.77 4.85 18.75
C SER A 83 9.48 3.41 18.34
N SER A 84 8.40 3.15 17.60
CA SER A 84 7.96 1.79 17.25
C SER A 84 8.22 1.40 15.81
N PHE A 85 8.46 2.36 14.91
CA PHE A 85 8.65 2.10 13.47
C PHE A 85 9.87 2.81 12.92
N SER A 86 10.72 2.09 12.19
CA SER A 86 11.72 2.70 11.31
C SER A 86 11.06 3.28 10.05
N SER A 87 11.65 4.32 9.47
CA SER A 87 11.25 4.86 8.17
C SER A 87 11.75 4.03 6.99
N GLU A 88 12.64 3.08 7.24
CA GLU A 88 13.32 2.27 6.22
C GLU A 88 12.51 1.06 5.75
N CYS A 89 12.70 0.71 4.48
CA CYS A 89 12.12 -0.47 3.86
C CYS A 89 12.76 -1.75 4.40
N ARG A 90 11.95 -2.60 5.05
CA ARG A 90 12.40 -3.91 5.59
C ARG A 90 12.59 -5.02 4.55
N PHE A 91 12.45 -4.70 3.26
CA PHE A 91 12.54 -5.66 2.16
C PHE A 91 13.79 -5.47 1.30
N CYS A 92 14.45 -4.32 1.44
CA CYS A 92 15.64 -3.97 0.68
C CYS A 92 16.90 -4.47 1.40
N GLN A 93 17.90 -4.87 0.63
CA GLN A 93 19.21 -5.24 1.18
C GLN A 93 19.99 -4.00 1.63
N ILE A 94 19.84 -2.90 0.89
CA ILE A 94 20.40 -1.59 1.23
C ILE A 94 19.29 -0.77 1.88
N PRO A 95 19.54 -0.17 3.06
CA PRO A 95 18.59 0.74 3.70
C PRO A 95 18.12 1.83 2.74
N ASN A 96 16.80 1.96 2.59
CA ASN A 96 16.17 3.00 1.81
C ASN A 96 14.87 3.42 2.49
N VAL A 97 14.56 4.72 2.49
CA VAL A 97 13.33 5.23 3.09
C VAL A 97 12.13 4.69 2.30
N GLU A 98 11.19 4.06 3.00
CA GLU A 98 9.95 3.58 2.38
C GLU A 98 8.89 4.69 2.39
N ASP A 99 8.86 5.49 1.32
CA ASP A 99 7.75 6.38 0.99
C ASP A 99 6.63 5.63 0.23
N GLU A 100 5.61 6.34 -0.25
CA GLU A 100 4.48 5.72 -0.96
C GLU A 100 4.92 5.02 -2.27
N MET A 101 5.87 5.62 -3.01
CA MET A 101 6.38 5.07 -4.27
C MET A 101 7.27 3.85 -4.03
N HIS A 102 8.14 3.92 -3.03
CA HIS A 102 8.96 2.79 -2.63
C HIS A 102 8.11 1.65 -2.06
N PHE A 103 7.07 1.96 -1.28
CA PHE A 103 6.15 0.96 -0.78
C PHE A 103 5.47 0.23 -1.93
N ILE A 104 5.07 0.92 -3.00
CA ILE A 104 4.27 0.28 -4.05
C ILE A 104 5.14 -0.40 -5.08
N LEU A 105 6.19 0.28 -5.53
CA LEU A 105 6.92 -0.08 -6.74
C LEU A 105 8.43 -0.17 -6.54
N LEU A 106 9.09 0.86 -5.99
CA LEU A 106 10.55 0.97 -6.09
C LEU A 106 11.30 -0.04 -5.21
N CYS A 107 10.61 -0.67 -4.25
CA CYS A 107 11.15 -1.82 -3.53
C CYS A 107 11.38 -3.00 -4.51
N PRO A 108 12.59 -3.58 -4.62
CA PRO A 108 12.89 -4.64 -5.58
C PRO A 108 11.99 -5.86 -5.49
N LYS A 109 11.63 -6.30 -4.28
CA LYS A 109 10.70 -7.43 -4.09
C LYS A 109 9.30 -7.14 -4.63
N LYS A 110 8.84 -5.88 -4.54
CA LYS A 110 7.51 -5.46 -4.99
C LYS A 110 7.51 -5.17 -6.48
N PHE A 111 8.60 -4.60 -6.99
CA PHE A 111 8.87 -4.49 -8.42
C PHE A 111 8.81 -5.86 -9.10
N GLU A 112 9.40 -6.91 -8.51
CA GLU A 112 9.34 -8.26 -9.07
C GLU A 112 7.89 -8.78 -9.20
N VAL A 113 7.03 -8.50 -8.22
CA VAL A 113 5.60 -8.85 -8.30
C VAL A 113 4.95 -8.10 -9.45
N TRP A 114 5.18 -6.79 -9.56
CA TRP A 114 4.64 -5.98 -10.65
C TRP A 114 5.14 -6.44 -12.02
N ALA A 115 6.42 -6.82 -12.14
CA ALA A 115 7.00 -7.30 -13.39
C ALA A 115 6.29 -8.59 -13.86
N ARG A 116 5.99 -9.51 -12.94
CA ARG A 116 5.20 -10.72 -13.23
C ARG A 116 3.77 -10.38 -13.66
N VAL A 117 3.11 -9.45 -12.97
CA VAL A 117 1.76 -8.97 -13.35
C VAL A 117 1.78 -8.34 -14.73
N TRP A 118 2.73 -7.44 -15.00
CA TRP A 118 2.85 -6.75 -16.27
C TRP A 118 3.08 -7.71 -17.42
N HIS A 119 4.04 -8.61 -17.27
CA HIS A 119 4.34 -9.61 -18.28
C HIS A 119 3.13 -10.52 -18.55
N HIS A 120 2.43 -10.96 -17.50
CA HIS A 120 1.31 -11.89 -17.64
C HIS A 120 0.08 -11.26 -18.30
N PHE A 121 -0.29 -10.03 -17.94
CA PHE A 121 -1.55 -9.41 -18.39
C PHE A 121 -1.38 -8.37 -19.50
N PHE A 122 -0.23 -7.70 -19.58
CA PHE A 122 0.04 -6.61 -20.53
C PHE A 122 1.11 -6.99 -21.57
N GLY A 123 1.65 -8.21 -21.51
CA GLY A 123 2.54 -8.77 -22.52
C GLY A 123 3.96 -8.18 -22.48
N GLU A 124 4.49 -7.82 -23.66
CA GLU A 124 5.86 -7.28 -23.81
C GLU A 124 6.00 -5.81 -23.41
N LEU A 125 4.93 -5.17 -22.94
CA LEU A 125 5.00 -3.80 -22.46
C LEU A 125 5.96 -3.73 -21.26
N ALA A 126 7.05 -2.98 -21.42
CA ALA A 126 8.02 -2.79 -20.36
C ALA A 126 7.37 -2.13 -19.12
N LEU A 127 7.55 -2.75 -17.96
CA LEU A 127 7.22 -2.13 -16.68
C LEU A 127 8.20 -0.98 -16.42
N THR A 128 7.69 0.25 -16.44
CA THR A 128 8.45 1.45 -16.07
C THR A 128 7.79 2.18 -14.91
N VAL A 129 8.55 3.02 -14.21
CA VAL A 129 8.03 3.90 -13.16
C VAL A 129 6.89 4.76 -13.69
N ASN A 130 7.06 5.38 -14.87
CA ASN A 130 6.01 6.18 -15.49
C ASN A 130 4.73 5.37 -15.77
N THR A 131 4.83 4.17 -16.37
CA THR A 131 3.64 3.34 -16.63
C THR A 131 2.89 2.97 -15.36
N MET A 132 3.62 2.72 -14.27
CA MET A 132 3.04 2.45 -12.96
C MET A 132 2.41 3.70 -12.35
N GLU A 133 3.04 4.86 -12.48
CA GLU A 133 2.48 6.12 -12.01
C GLU A 133 1.17 6.45 -12.74
N GLN A 134 1.16 6.28 -14.07
CA GLN A 134 -0.04 6.44 -14.87
C GLN A 134 -1.15 5.49 -14.42
N ALA A 135 -0.85 4.21 -14.18
CA ALA A 135 -1.83 3.22 -13.75
C ALA A 135 -2.35 3.47 -12.32
N ILE A 136 -1.46 3.67 -11.35
CA ILE A 136 -1.80 3.75 -9.93
C ILE A 136 -2.35 5.12 -9.55
N PHE A 137 -1.70 6.21 -9.98
CA PHE A 137 -2.08 7.56 -9.56
C PHE A 137 -2.99 8.24 -10.57
N HIS A 138 -2.78 8.03 -11.87
CA HIS A 138 -3.60 8.69 -12.90
C HIS A 138 -4.76 7.85 -13.41
N LEU A 139 -4.90 6.59 -12.97
CA LEU A 139 -5.93 5.65 -13.43
C LEU A 139 -5.97 5.56 -14.96
N ARG A 140 -4.79 5.54 -15.56
CA ARG A 140 -4.55 5.39 -16.99
C ARG A 140 -3.83 4.06 -17.17
N PHE A 141 -4.59 3.06 -17.56
CA PHE A 141 -4.12 1.69 -17.63
C PHE A 141 -3.55 1.36 -19.01
N PRO A 142 -2.54 0.47 -19.09
CA PRO A 142 -1.99 0.04 -20.37
C PRO A 142 -3.04 -0.75 -21.19
N PRO A 143 -2.90 -0.78 -22.53
CA PRO A 143 -3.73 -1.65 -23.35
C PRO A 143 -3.52 -3.11 -22.96
N GLN A 144 -4.61 -3.86 -22.81
CA GLN A 144 -4.56 -5.27 -22.44
C GLN A 144 -4.20 -6.16 -23.62
N LYS A 145 -3.52 -7.27 -23.33
CA LYS A 145 -3.66 -8.49 -24.13
C LYS A 145 -5.01 -9.13 -23.75
N LEU A 146 -5.74 -9.75 -24.69
CA LEU A 146 -7.04 -10.41 -24.45
C LEU A 146 -7.06 -11.14 -23.08
N SER A 147 -7.69 -10.52 -22.09
CA SER A 147 -7.74 -10.97 -20.70
C SER A 147 -9.20 -11.04 -20.28
N ALA A 148 -9.55 -12.06 -19.49
CA ALA A 148 -10.89 -12.17 -18.93
C ALA A 148 -11.19 -11.14 -17.82
N PHE A 149 -10.19 -10.32 -17.45
CA PHE A 149 -10.27 -9.36 -16.34
C PHE A 149 -10.00 -7.94 -16.84
N SER A 150 -10.73 -6.96 -16.31
CA SER A 150 -10.50 -5.56 -16.63
C SER A 150 -9.19 -5.04 -16.01
N ASN A 151 -8.72 -3.92 -16.57
CA ASN A 151 -7.43 -3.33 -16.26
C ASN A 151 -7.34 -2.87 -14.81
N GLU A 152 -8.40 -2.21 -14.38
CA GLU A 152 -8.56 -1.73 -13.02
C GLU A 152 -8.62 -2.88 -12.02
N SER A 153 -9.23 -4.02 -12.36
CA SER A 153 -9.22 -5.20 -11.50
C SER A 153 -7.82 -5.77 -11.39
N ILE A 154 -7.07 -5.92 -12.49
CA ILE A 154 -5.69 -6.44 -12.47
C ILE A 154 -4.79 -5.56 -11.59
N VAL A 155 -4.77 -4.26 -11.85
CA VAL A 155 -3.93 -3.31 -11.10
C VAL A 155 -4.39 -3.20 -9.65
N GLY A 156 -5.70 -3.14 -9.41
CA GLY A 156 -6.28 -3.08 -8.07
C GLY A 156 -5.96 -4.32 -7.23
N CYS A 157 -6.12 -5.53 -7.79
CA CYS A 157 -5.78 -6.79 -7.12
C CYS A 157 -4.29 -6.85 -6.79
N ALA A 158 -3.44 -6.50 -7.75
CA ALA A 158 -2.00 -6.47 -7.55
C ALA A 158 -1.60 -5.54 -6.41
N PHE A 159 -2.10 -4.29 -6.44
CA PHE A 159 -1.91 -3.33 -5.36
C PHE A 159 -2.38 -3.86 -4.00
N TRP A 160 -3.58 -4.43 -3.95
CA TRP A 160 -4.16 -4.99 -2.72
C TRP A 160 -3.33 -6.15 -2.16
N CYS A 161 -2.96 -7.11 -2.99
CA CYS A 161 -2.18 -8.28 -2.56
C CYS A 161 -0.78 -7.90 -2.12
N ILE A 162 -0.13 -6.93 -2.77
CA ILE A 162 1.17 -6.39 -2.32
C ILE A 162 1.01 -5.70 -0.97
N TRP A 163 0.01 -4.83 -0.81
CA TRP A 163 -0.28 -4.17 0.46
C TRP A 163 -0.54 -5.17 1.59
N ARG A 164 -1.40 -6.17 1.34
CA ARG A 164 -1.72 -7.22 2.31
C ARG A 164 -0.47 -8.03 2.68
N ALA A 165 0.29 -8.50 1.69
CA ALA A 165 1.50 -9.29 1.94
C ALA A 165 2.58 -8.49 2.69
N HIS A 166 2.72 -7.20 2.37
CA HIS A 166 3.58 -6.30 3.13
C HIS A 166 3.18 -6.30 4.61
N TRP A 167 1.92 -6.01 4.95
CA TRP A 167 1.51 -5.94 6.35
C TRP A 167 1.53 -7.28 7.09
N MET A 168 1.25 -8.39 6.40
CA MET A 168 1.43 -9.72 6.98
C MET A 168 2.90 -10.00 7.35
N PHE A 169 3.86 -9.50 6.56
CA PHE A 169 5.27 -9.56 6.92
C PHE A 169 5.57 -8.68 8.13
N ILE A 170 5.16 -7.41 8.09
CA ILE A 170 5.44 -6.42 9.14
C ILE A 170 4.88 -6.85 10.50
N PHE A 171 3.65 -7.35 10.56
CA PHE A 171 2.94 -7.63 11.82
C PHE A 171 2.89 -9.10 12.21
N ASN A 172 2.96 -10.03 11.25
CA ASN A 172 2.83 -11.46 11.51
C ASN A 172 4.09 -12.25 11.13
N GLY A 173 5.14 -11.59 10.64
CA GLY A 173 6.39 -12.25 10.24
C GLY A 173 6.25 -13.17 9.02
N HIS A 174 5.11 -13.15 8.31
CA HIS A 174 4.95 -14.01 7.14
C HIS A 174 5.84 -13.54 5.99
N PRO A 175 6.68 -14.42 5.43
CA PRO A 175 7.67 -14.01 4.44
C PRO A 175 7.02 -13.49 3.16
N PHE A 176 7.50 -12.33 2.69
CA PHE A 176 7.10 -11.79 1.39
C PHE A 176 7.84 -12.52 0.27
N ILE A 177 7.12 -13.38 -0.43
CA ILE A 177 7.64 -14.19 -1.54
C ILE A 177 6.91 -13.76 -2.83
N PRO A 178 7.58 -13.08 -3.78
CA PRO A 178 6.93 -12.50 -4.96
C PRO A 178 6.06 -13.48 -5.75
N SER A 179 6.50 -14.73 -5.92
CA SER A 179 5.72 -15.77 -6.60
C SER A 179 4.45 -16.21 -5.85
N LYS A 180 4.45 -16.17 -4.51
CA LYS A 180 3.24 -16.42 -3.69
C LYS A 180 2.27 -15.24 -3.79
N VAL A 181 2.78 -14.01 -3.76
CA VAL A 181 1.96 -12.81 -3.94
C VAL A 181 1.32 -12.81 -5.32
N PHE A 182 2.07 -13.12 -6.37
CA PHE A 182 1.53 -13.25 -7.73
C PHE A 182 0.39 -14.28 -7.82
N ARG A 183 0.55 -15.47 -7.24
CA ARG A 183 -0.55 -16.46 -7.17
C ARG A 183 -1.76 -15.95 -6.40
N ALA A 184 -1.55 -15.23 -5.31
CA ALA A 184 -2.64 -14.61 -4.57
C ALA A 184 -3.38 -13.54 -5.39
N ILE A 185 -2.69 -12.85 -6.31
CA ILE A 185 -3.31 -11.90 -7.24
C ILE A 185 -4.24 -12.62 -8.22
N ILE A 186 -3.80 -13.74 -8.80
CA ILE A 186 -4.63 -14.56 -9.69
C ILE A 186 -5.89 -15.04 -8.97
N GLY A 187 -5.74 -15.62 -7.77
CA GLY A 187 -6.90 -16.07 -6.98
C GLY A 187 -7.82 -14.91 -6.54
N CYS A 188 -7.26 -13.72 -6.27
CA CYS A 188 -8.04 -12.51 -5.99
C CYS A 188 -8.88 -12.09 -7.20
N LEU A 189 -8.31 -12.13 -8.40
CA LEU A 189 -9.02 -11.80 -9.65
C LEU A 189 -10.16 -12.79 -9.93
N GLU A 190 -9.91 -14.08 -9.74
CA GLU A 190 -10.91 -15.13 -9.95
C GLU A 190 -12.11 -14.98 -9.00
N SER A 191 -11.88 -14.52 -7.76
CA SER A 191 -12.97 -14.25 -6.81
C SER A 191 -13.91 -13.12 -7.20
N PHE A 192 -13.57 -12.33 -8.24
CA PHE A 192 -14.37 -11.22 -8.74
C PHE A 192 -15.11 -11.52 -10.04
N LYS A 193 -15.10 -12.76 -10.54
CA LYS A 193 -15.84 -13.19 -11.75
C LYS A 193 -17.36 -13.35 -11.55
N HIS A 194 -17.94 -12.77 -10.49
CA HIS A 194 -19.36 -12.91 -10.16
C HIS A 194 -20.17 -11.69 -10.59
#